data_AF-A0A6A3JA84-F1
#
_entry.id   AF-A0A6A3JA84-F1
#
_cell.length_a   1.000
_cell.length_b   1.000
_cell.length_c   1.000
_cell.angle_alpha   90.00
_cell.angle_beta   90.00
_cell.angle_gamma   90.00
#
_symmetry.space_group_name_H-M   'P 1'
#
loop_
_entity.id
_entity.type
_entity.pdbx_description
1 polymer ?
#
loop_
_entity_poly.entity_id
_entity_poly.type
_entity_poly.pdbx_seq_one_letter_code
_entity_poly.pdbx_strand_id
1 'polypeptide(L)'
;MARRIEQARVQRMAYEVANTVQFGAITSHHLDVVNARRPESAPFEVPQDNTTTQAMELDRQREALQQQQQDTEREAPATAVISVRMNGLWMPLEIDILSLRRALRLPDHDIFSRGIYHEFTPTQPTNASMDDEDHAEEMSTD
;
A
#
# COMPACT_ATOMS: atom_id res chain seq x y z
N MET A 1 27.38 13.99 -8.12
CA MET A 1 26.04 14.15 -7.52
C MET A 1 25.92 13.46 -6.15
N ALA A 2 26.20 12.16 -6.05
CA ALA A 2 26.04 11.38 -4.80
C ALA A 2 26.72 11.99 -3.55
N ARG A 3 27.96 12.48 -3.65
CA ARG A 3 28.67 13.13 -2.53
C ARG A 3 27.94 14.35 -1.96
N ARG A 4 27.30 15.16 -2.82
CA ARG A 4 26.59 16.38 -2.40
C ARG A 4 25.27 16.07 -1.73
N ILE A 5 24.60 14.99 -2.15
CA ILE A 5 23.38 14.49 -1.49
C ILE A 5 23.71 13.99 -0.09
N GLU A 6 24.81 13.25 0.07
CA GLU A 6 25.22 12.78 1.40
C GLU A 6 25.59 13.95 2.34
N GLN A 7 26.28 14.98 1.82
CA GLN A 7 26.56 16.19 2.60
C GLN A 7 25.27 16.92 3.01
N ALA A 8 24.32 17.08 2.08
CA ALA A 8 23.03 17.69 2.37
C ALA A 8 22.23 16.89 3.42
N ARG A 9 22.30 15.56 3.37
CA ARG A 9 21.71 14.66 4.35
C ARG A 9 22.28 14.87 5.75
N VAL A 10 23.60 14.97 5.87
CA VAL A 10 24.27 15.25 7.16
C VAL A 10 23.84 16.62 7.70
N GLN A 11 23.76 17.63 6.84
CA GLN A 11 23.30 18.96 7.23
C GLN A 11 21.83 18.97 7.68
N ARG A 12 20.95 18.22 6.98
CA ARG A 12 19.56 18.06 7.39
C ARG A 12 19.46 17.39 8.76
N MET A 13 20.20 16.31 9.01
CA MET A 13 20.21 15.64 10.31
C MET A 13 20.68 16.58 11.43
N ALA A 14 21.70 17.40 11.17
CA ALA A 14 22.13 18.42 12.11
C ALA A 14 21.04 19.47 12.37
N TYR A 15 20.30 19.88 11.34
CA TYR A 15 19.16 20.79 11.46
C TYR A 15 18.01 20.17 12.27
N GLU A 16 17.67 18.91 12.02
CA GLU A 16 16.65 18.15 12.77
C GLU A 16 16.96 18.11 14.27
N VAL A 17 18.21 17.76 14.61
CA VAL A 17 18.68 17.71 16.00
C VAL A 17 18.66 19.11 16.64
N ALA A 18 19.19 20.12 15.95
CA ALA A 18 19.28 21.48 16.49
C ALA A 18 17.90 22.11 16.74
N ASN A 19 16.90 21.77 15.93
CA ASN A 19 15.56 22.35 16.01
C ASN A 19 14.51 21.42 16.65
N THR A 20 14.91 20.21 17.07
CA THR A 20 14.00 19.18 17.61
C THR A 20 12.82 18.90 16.66
N VAL A 21 13.11 18.83 15.37
CA VAL A 21 12.13 18.49 14.31
C VAL A 21 12.55 17.20 13.63
N GLN A 22 11.59 16.44 13.11
CA GLN A 22 11.84 15.24 12.33
C GLN A 22 11.09 15.36 11.01
N PHE A 23 11.81 15.27 9.89
CA PHE A 23 11.17 15.24 8.58
C PHE A 23 10.82 13.80 8.21
N GLY A 24 9.64 13.61 7.64
CA GLY A 24 9.27 12.32 7.06
C GLY A 24 10.15 11.97 5.85
N ALA A 25 10.03 10.74 5.36
CA ALA A 25 10.93 10.21 4.34
C ALA A 25 10.85 10.99 3.01
N ILE A 26 9.66 11.45 2.63
CA ILE A 26 9.43 12.18 1.37
C ILE A 26 10.06 13.56 1.46
N THR A 27 9.77 14.28 2.55
CA THR A 27 10.34 15.61 2.83
C THR A 27 11.86 15.54 2.95
N SER A 28 12.38 14.56 3.68
CA SER A 28 13.83 14.35 3.82
C SER A 28 14.52 14.20 2.48
N HIS A 29 14.00 13.32 1.62
CA HIS A 29 14.58 13.11 0.29
C HIS A 29 14.52 14.38 -0.57
N HIS A 30 13.41 15.10 -0.54
CA HIS A 30 13.29 16.37 -1.25
C HIS A 30 14.34 17.39 -0.78
N LEU A 31 14.49 17.56 0.53
CA LEU A 31 15.45 18.50 1.13
C LEU A 31 16.90 18.12 0.80
N ASP A 32 17.23 16.82 0.82
CA ASP A 32 18.57 16.33 0.47
C ASP A 32 18.90 16.67 -1.00
N VAL A 33 17.94 16.53 -1.92
CA VAL A 33 18.12 16.84 -3.34
C VAL A 33 18.21 18.35 -3.61
N VAL A 34 17.34 19.16 -3.00
CA VAL A 34 17.33 20.61 -3.22
C VAL A 34 18.58 21.26 -2.63
N ASN A 35 18.97 20.90 -1.41
CA ASN A 35 20.18 21.46 -0.79
C ASN A 35 21.46 20.98 -1.48
N ALA A 36 21.50 19.76 -2.03
CA ALA A 36 22.65 19.30 -2.83
C ALA A 36 22.90 20.11 -4.11
N ARG A 37 21.88 20.83 -4.63
CA ARG A 37 22.01 21.72 -5.79
C ARG A 37 22.55 23.09 -5.43
N ARG A 38 22.51 23.48 -4.15
CA ARG A 38 23.01 24.77 -3.67
C ARG A 38 24.53 24.73 -3.52
N PRO A 39 25.23 25.89 -3.62
CA PRO A 39 26.68 25.94 -3.41
C PRO A 39 27.10 25.30 -2.07
N GLU A 40 28.28 24.69 -2.00
CA GLU A 40 28.74 23.97 -0.80
C GLU A 40 28.88 24.87 0.43
N SER A 41 29.09 26.17 0.23
CA SER A 41 29.16 27.18 1.28
C SER A 41 27.80 27.69 1.75
N ALA A 42 26.70 27.31 1.09
CA ALA A 42 25.37 27.75 1.47
C ALA A 42 24.90 26.98 2.72
N PRO A 43 24.31 27.68 3.71
CA PRO A 43 23.74 27.00 4.87
C PRO A 43 22.53 26.16 4.45
N PHE A 44 22.28 25.08 5.19
CA PHE A 44 21.08 24.28 5.01
C PHE A 44 19.82 25.11 5.29
N GLU A 45 18.82 24.98 4.44
CA GLU A 45 17.52 25.59 4.64
C GLU A 45 16.39 24.65 4.24
N VAL A 46 15.22 24.89 4.81
CA VAL A 46 13.95 24.26 4.44
C VAL A 46 13.19 25.24 3.56
N PRO A 47 13.11 25.02 2.24
CA PRO A 47 12.44 25.94 1.31
C PRO A 47 10.96 26.09 1.66
N GLN A 48 10.46 27.33 1.69
CA GLN A 48 9.04 27.65 1.90
C GLN A 48 8.28 27.65 0.56
N ASP A 49 8.46 26.60 -0.24
CA ASP A 49 7.77 26.44 -1.51
C ASP A 49 6.66 25.38 -1.42
N ASN A 50 5.79 25.37 -2.43
CA ASN A 50 4.66 24.43 -2.50
C ASN A 50 5.11 22.96 -2.48
N THR A 51 6.31 22.65 -2.96
CA THR A 51 6.81 21.27 -3.05
C THR A 51 7.17 20.76 -1.66
N THR A 52 7.87 21.57 -0.85
CA THR A 52 8.16 21.23 0.55
C THR A 52 6.86 21.06 1.33
N THR A 53 5.89 21.97 1.17
CA THR A 53 4.58 21.84 1.83
C THR A 53 3.86 20.56 1.44
N GLN A 54 3.82 20.22 0.15
CA GLN A 54 3.21 18.97 -0.33
C GLN A 54 3.95 17.73 0.19
N ALA A 55 5.28 17.74 0.21
CA ALA A 55 6.07 16.62 0.72
C ALA A 55 5.76 16.36 2.21
N MET A 56 5.64 17.42 3.01
CA MET A 56 5.28 17.31 4.44
C MET A 56 3.86 16.78 4.63
N GLU A 57 2.92 17.20 3.79
CA GLU A 57 1.54 16.71 3.83
C GLU A 57 1.45 15.23 3.44
N LEU A 58 2.18 14.80 2.41
CA LEU A 58 2.26 13.39 2.02
C LEU A 58 2.89 12.52 3.12
N ASP A 59 3.90 13.02 3.83
CA ASP A 59 4.46 12.32 4.99
C ASP A 59 3.41 12.15 6.10
N ARG A 60 2.62 13.20 6.42
CA ARG A 60 1.50 13.07 7.37
C ARG A 60 0.46 12.05 6.94
N GLN A 61 0.05 12.10 5.68
CA GLN A 61 -0.95 11.15 5.15
C GLN A 61 -0.42 9.72 5.20
N ARG A 62 0.86 9.51 4.89
CA ARG A 62 1.51 8.20 5.00
C ARG A 62 1.50 7.69 6.44
N GLU A 63 1.85 8.53 7.42
CA GLU A 63 1.81 8.15 8.83
C GLU A 63 0.39 7.80 9.29
N ALA A 64 -0.61 8.59 8.90
CA ALA A 64 -2.01 8.33 9.21
C ALA A 64 -2.47 6.97 8.63
N LEU A 65 -2.11 6.68 7.38
CA LEU A 65 -2.42 5.38 6.75
C LEU A 65 -1.72 4.22 7.47
N GLN A 66 -0.48 4.39 7.91
CA GLN A 66 0.25 3.36 8.67
C GLN A 66 -0.39 3.11 10.03
N GLN A 67 -0.81 4.15 10.75
CA GLN A 67 -1.52 4.02 12.02
C GLN A 67 -2.86 3.28 11.82
N GLN A 68 -3.65 3.68 10.83
CA GLN A 68 -4.90 2.99 10.47
C GLN A 68 -4.68 1.52 10.09
N GLN A 69 -3.58 1.19 9.42
CA GLN A 69 -3.22 -0.20 9.13
C GLN A 69 -2.92 -0.98 10.41
N GLN A 70 -2.07 -0.44 11.28
CA GLN A 70 -1.70 -1.09 12.54
C GLN A 70 -2.89 -1.30 13.46
N ASP A 71 -3.77 -0.30 13.59
CA ASP A 71 -4.95 -0.41 14.45
C ASP A 71 -5.91 -1.47 13.92
N THR A 72 -6.13 -1.54 12.62
CA THR A 72 -6.95 -2.62 12.06
C THR A 72 -6.27 -3.99 12.11
N GLU A 73 -4.96 -4.09 11.93
CA GLU A 73 -4.27 -5.37 12.14
C GLU A 73 -4.40 -5.86 13.59
N ARG A 74 -4.47 -4.94 14.57
CA ARG A 74 -4.74 -5.27 15.97
C ARG A 74 -6.20 -5.68 16.21
N GLU A 75 -7.14 -5.07 15.50
CA GLU A 75 -8.58 -5.36 15.63
C GLU A 75 -9.06 -6.52 14.75
N ALA A 76 -8.30 -6.91 13.74
CA ALA A 76 -8.65 -7.98 12.82
C ALA A 76 -8.71 -9.33 13.57
N PRO A 77 -9.72 -10.16 13.30
CA PRO A 77 -9.80 -11.47 13.92
C PRO A 77 -8.59 -12.30 13.50
N ALA A 78 -7.82 -12.79 14.49
CA ALA A 78 -6.67 -13.64 14.23
C ALA A 78 -7.07 -14.99 13.60
N THR A 79 -8.30 -15.43 13.86
CA THR A 79 -8.84 -16.71 13.41
C THR A 79 -10.15 -16.55 12.63
N ALA A 80 -10.40 -17.48 11.71
CA ALA A 80 -11.66 -17.61 10.98
C ALA A 80 -12.15 -19.06 11.03
N VAL A 81 -13.46 -19.25 11.09
CA VAL A 81 -14.08 -20.58 11.01
C VAL A 81 -14.36 -20.91 9.54
N ILE A 82 -13.77 -21.99 9.05
CA ILE A 82 -14.03 -22.52 7.71
C ILE A 82 -14.70 -23.89 7.78
N SER A 83 -15.49 -24.23 6.77
CA SER A 83 -16.06 -25.57 6.64
C SER A 83 -15.13 -26.47 5.84
N VAL A 84 -14.70 -27.58 6.44
CA VAL A 84 -13.83 -28.58 5.81
C VAL A 84 -14.55 -29.92 5.74
N ARG A 85 -14.39 -30.64 4.63
CA ARG A 85 -14.95 -31.98 4.47
C ARG A 85 -13.95 -33.03 4.95
N MET A 86 -14.27 -33.75 6.02
CA MET A 86 -13.47 -34.88 6.52
C MET A 86 -14.34 -36.11 6.71
N ASN A 87 -13.87 -37.27 6.22
CA ASN A 87 -14.60 -38.54 6.29
C ASN A 87 -16.06 -38.45 5.75
N GLY A 88 -16.27 -37.61 4.73
CA GLY A 88 -17.58 -37.42 4.10
C GLY A 88 -18.48 -36.37 4.77
N LEU A 89 -18.14 -35.88 5.97
CA LEU A 89 -18.92 -34.91 6.74
C LEU A 89 -18.31 -33.50 6.66
N TRP A 90 -19.16 -32.48 6.63
CA TRP A 90 -18.73 -31.07 6.74
C TRP A 90 -18.57 -30.70 8.20
N MET A 91 -17.41 -30.17 8.57
CA MET A 91 -17.11 -29.75 9.94
C MET A 91 -16.54 -28.33 9.98
N PRO A 92 -16.96 -27.50 10.95
CA PRO A 92 -16.37 -26.19 11.16
C PRO A 92 -15.00 -26.34 11.84
N LEU A 93 -13.99 -25.66 11.30
CA LEU A 93 -12.65 -25.62 11.87
C LEU A 93 -12.21 -24.16 12.02
N GLU A 94 -11.77 -23.79 13.22
CA GLU A 94 -11.14 -22.49 13.49
C GLU A 94 -9.68 -22.52 13.04
N ILE A 95 -9.29 -21.59 12.18
CA ILE A 95 -7.96 -21.53 11.55
C ILE A 95 -7.40 -20.12 11.68
N ASP A 96 -6.10 -20.02 11.98
CA ASP A 96 -5.34 -18.77 11.91
C ASP A 96 -5.30 -18.21 10.48
N ILE A 97 -5.75 -16.96 10.32
CA ILE A 97 -5.94 -16.35 9.00
C ILE A 97 -4.60 -16.16 8.28
N LEU A 98 -3.54 -15.79 9.00
CA LEU A 98 -2.21 -15.59 8.41
C LEU A 98 -1.63 -16.90 7.88
N SER A 99 -1.76 -17.97 8.65
CA SER A 99 -1.32 -19.32 8.25
C SER A 99 -2.07 -19.80 7.01
N LEU A 100 -3.40 -19.58 6.97
CA LEU A 100 -4.22 -19.92 5.80
C LEU A 100 -3.81 -19.10 4.56
N ARG A 101 -3.62 -17.78 4.70
CA ARG A 101 -3.18 -16.91 3.60
C ARG A 101 -1.83 -17.35 3.03
N ARG A 102 -0.85 -17.62 3.90
CA ARG A 102 0.48 -18.10 3.50
C ARG A 102 0.42 -19.45 2.78
N ALA A 103 -0.39 -20.38 3.27
CA ALA A 103 -0.61 -21.67 2.61
C ALA A 103 -1.17 -21.50 1.19
N LEU A 104 -2.06 -20.52 0.99
CA LEU A 104 -2.67 -20.19 -0.30
C LEU A 104 -1.86 -19.19 -1.14
N ARG A 105 -0.68 -18.74 -0.66
CA ARG A 105 0.14 -17.67 -1.27
C ARG A 105 -0.64 -16.37 -1.50
N LEU A 106 -1.59 -16.06 -0.61
CA LEU A 106 -2.31 -14.80 -0.59
C LEU A 106 -1.52 -13.74 0.17
N PRO A 107 -1.72 -12.44 -0.14
CA PRO A 107 -1.15 -11.35 0.66
C PRO A 107 -1.54 -11.44 2.13
N ASP A 108 -0.60 -11.14 3.03
CA ASP A 108 -0.84 -11.16 4.48
C ASP A 108 -1.83 -10.06 4.92
N HIS A 109 -2.05 -9.04 4.09
CA HIS A 109 -3.03 -7.97 4.32
C HIS A 109 -4.32 -8.19 3.52
N ASP A 110 -5.43 -7.62 4.01
CA ASP A 110 -6.69 -7.63 3.29
C ASP A 110 -6.65 -6.67 2.09
N ILE A 111 -6.91 -7.21 0.90
CA ILE A 111 -6.91 -6.49 -0.38
C ILE A 111 -8.32 -6.09 -0.85
N PHE A 112 -9.37 -6.63 -0.23
CA PHE A 112 -10.75 -6.45 -0.67
C PHE A 112 -11.54 -5.49 0.22
N SER A 113 -11.08 -5.22 1.44
CA SER A 113 -11.69 -4.16 2.27
C SER A 113 -11.10 -2.78 2.03
N ARG A 114 -10.02 -2.65 1.23
CA ARG A 114 -9.22 -1.42 1.12
C ARG A 114 -8.70 -1.15 -0.29
N GLY A 115 -8.38 0.12 -0.55
CA GLY A 115 -7.83 0.58 -1.82
C GLY A 115 -8.84 0.54 -2.97
N ILE A 116 -8.39 0.74 -4.21
CA ILE A 116 -9.26 0.83 -5.40
C ILE A 116 -10.17 -0.39 -5.63
N TYR A 117 -9.96 -1.49 -4.91
CA TYR A 117 -10.71 -2.73 -5.02
C TYR A 117 -11.80 -2.89 -3.95
N HIS A 118 -11.96 -1.95 -3.00
CA HIS A 118 -12.94 -2.08 -1.91
C HIS A 118 -14.40 -1.90 -2.35
N GLU A 119 -14.62 -1.28 -3.50
CA GLU A 119 -15.94 -1.02 -4.08
C GLU A 119 -16.26 -1.93 -5.27
N PHE A 120 -15.38 -2.91 -5.57
CA PHE A 120 -15.60 -3.79 -6.70
C PHE A 120 -16.80 -4.71 -6.45
N THR A 121 -17.95 -4.27 -6.94
CA THR A 121 -19.15 -5.07 -7.12
C THR A 121 -19.15 -5.49 -8.58
N PRO A 122 -18.89 -6.78 -8.89
CA PRO A 122 -19.03 -7.26 -10.26
C PRO A 122 -20.44 -6.91 -10.73
N THR A 123 -20.57 -6.14 -11.81
CA THR A 123 -21.88 -5.92 -12.41
C THR A 123 -22.47 -7.28 -12.75
N GLN A 124 -23.65 -7.58 -12.21
CA GLN A 124 -24.39 -8.75 -12.65
C GLN A 124 -24.49 -8.66 -14.18
N PRO A 125 -24.06 -9.70 -14.93
CA PRO A 125 -24.20 -9.68 -16.37
C PRO A 125 -25.68 -9.44 -16.67
N THR A 126 -25.97 -8.35 -17.38
CA THR A 126 -27.35 -7.96 -17.73
C THR A 126 -27.97 -8.93 -18.73
N ASN A 127 -27.14 -9.76 -19.35
CA ASN A 127 -27.54 -10.72 -20.37
C ASN A 127 -27.55 -12.11 -19.73
N ALA A 128 -28.62 -12.86 -19.95
CA ALA A 128 -28.61 -14.30 -19.72
C ALA A 128 -27.45 -14.92 -20.50
N SER A 129 -26.95 -16.08 -20.06
CA SER A 129 -25.99 -16.87 -20.84
C SER A 129 -26.50 -16.97 -22.27
N MET A 130 -25.84 -16.27 -23.20
CA MET A 130 -26.18 -16.32 -24.61
C MET A 130 -25.58 -17.60 -25.15
N ASP A 131 -26.41 -18.43 -25.78
CA ASP A 131 -25.89 -19.58 -26.51
C ASP A 131 -25.01 -19.06 -27.65
N ASP A 132 -23.89 -19.75 -27.88
CA ASP A 132 -22.91 -19.40 -28.92
C ASP A 132 -23.46 -19.84 -30.29
N GLU A 133 -24.45 -19.10 -30.79
CA GLU A 133 -25.16 -19.38 -32.05
C GLU A 133 -24.22 -19.34 -33.26
N ASP A 134 -23.19 -18.48 -33.22
CA ASP A 134 -22.17 -18.38 -34.27
C ASP A 134 -21.34 -19.67 -34.41
N HIS A 135 -21.16 -20.43 -33.32
CA HIS A 135 -20.46 -21.72 -33.32
C HIS A 135 -21.36 -22.91 -33.68
N ALA A 136 -22.69 -22.72 -33.69
CA ALA A 136 -23.65 -23.77 -34.05
C ALA A 136 -23.73 -23.98 -35.58
N GLU A 137 -23.49 -22.94 -36.38
CA GLU A 137 -23.53 -23.03 -37.85
C GLU A 137 -22.34 -23.83 -38.42
N GLU A 138 -21.20 -23.86 -37.71
CA GLU A 138 -20.00 -24.59 -38.12
C GLU A 138 -20.13 -26.12 -37.94
N MET A 139 -21.08 -26.58 -37.10
CA MET A 139 -21.36 -28.02 -36.89
C MET A 139 -22.45 -28.61 -37.80
N SER A 140 -23.13 -27.81 -38.63
CA SER A 140 -24.27 -28.25 -39.46
C SER A 140 -23.96 -28.36 -40.95
N THR A 141 -22.70 -28.62 -41.33
CA THR A 141 -22.38 -29.04 -42.70
C THR A 141 -21.87 -30.48 -42.71
N ASP A 142 -22.81 -31.40 -42.93
CA ASP A 142 -22.57 -32.74 -43.50
C ASP A 142 -23.34 -32.84 -44.82
#